data_AF-A0A7Z9SZS1-F1
#
_entry.id   AF-A0A7Z9SZS1-F1
#
_cell.length_a   1.000
_cell.length_b   1.000
_cell.length_c   1.000
_cell.angle_alpha   90.00
_cell.angle_beta   90.00
_cell.angle_gamma   90.00
#
_symmetry.space_group_name_H-M   'P 1'
#
loop_
_entity.id
_entity.type
_entity.pdbx_description
1 polymer ?
#
loop_
_entity_poly.entity_id
_entity_poly.type
_entity_poly.pdbx_seq_one_letter_code
_entity_poly.pdbx_strand_id
1 'polypeptide(L)'
;MDILSARKWGDLKPVTSPLEQIHLSPGRVIAHIKRQLAKFNDDDWLLPMGDPAIIGVSFAIAADINNGRIGLLKWDKFEKTYYEVKIQVRGGIGDINPDEEKRV
;
A
#
# COMPACT_ATOMS: atom_id res chain seq x y z
N MET A 1 7.33 11.25 11.64
CA MET A 1 6.15 10.58 11.08
C MET A 1 5.36 10.04 12.25
N ASP A 2 4.08 10.37 12.36
CA ASP A 2 3.21 9.82 13.39
C ASP A 2 2.38 8.69 12.77
N ILE A 3 2.65 7.45 13.13
CA ILE A 3 1.94 6.27 12.61
C ILE A 3 0.52 6.21 13.15
N LEU A 4 0.32 6.62 14.41
CA LEU A 4 -0.98 6.51 15.06
C LEU A 4 -2.02 7.40 14.39
N SER A 5 -1.61 8.54 13.83
CA SER A 5 -2.49 9.40 13.04
C SER A 5 -3.08 8.72 11.79
N ALA A 6 -2.49 7.62 11.29
CA ALA A 6 -3.06 6.85 10.19
C ALA A 6 -4.33 6.08 10.58
N ARG A 7 -4.59 5.86 11.88
CA ARG A 7 -5.81 5.19 12.37
C ARG A 7 -7.11 5.89 11.96
N LYS A 8 -7.04 7.16 11.56
CA LYS A 8 -8.19 7.88 10.97
C LYS A 8 -8.71 7.23 9.67
N TRP A 9 -7.88 6.42 9.01
CA TRP A 9 -8.20 5.68 7.79
C TRP A 9 -8.60 4.22 8.04
N GLY A 10 -8.67 3.77 9.29
CA GLY A 10 -9.06 2.41 9.66
C GLY A 10 -8.07 1.71 10.60
N ASP A 11 -8.20 0.40 10.70
CA ASP A 11 -7.38 -0.42 11.60
C ASP A 11 -5.96 -0.64 11.05
N LEU A 12 -4.96 -0.39 11.89
CA LEU A 12 -3.57 -0.65 11.52
C LEU A 12 -3.25 -2.13 11.66
N LYS A 13 -3.11 -2.81 10.52
CA LYS A 13 -2.74 -4.23 10.44
C LYS A 13 -1.35 -4.39 9.81
N PRO A 14 -0.35 -4.93 10.54
CA PRO A 14 0.96 -5.19 9.97
C PRO A 14 0.90 -6.31 8.92
N VAL A 15 1.52 -6.08 7.76
CA VAL A 15 1.58 -7.06 6.64
C VAL A 15 2.66 -8.12 6.88
N THR A 16 3.70 -7.81 7.66
CA THR A 16 4.81 -8.69 8.01
C THR A 16 5.24 -8.43 9.46
N SER A 17 6.02 -9.35 10.02
CA SER A 17 6.69 -9.12 11.30
C SER A 17 8.01 -8.35 11.07
N PRO A 18 8.39 -7.42 11.96
CA PRO A 18 9.69 -6.72 11.88
C PRO A 18 10.92 -7.65 11.86
N LEU A 19 10.77 -8.91 12.26
CA LEU A 19 11.83 -9.90 12.28
C LEU A 19 11.98 -10.68 10.96
N GLU A 20 11.03 -10.56 10.03
CA GLU A 20 11.12 -11.26 8.75
C GLU A 20 12.15 -10.58 7.84
N GLN A 21 13.14 -11.36 7.41
CA GLN A 21 14.15 -10.92 6.45
C GLN A 21 13.89 -11.61 5.10
N ILE A 22 13.49 -10.81 4.10
CA ILE A 22 13.11 -11.33 2.79
C ILE A 22 14.25 -12.10 2.11
N HIS A 23 15.51 -11.70 2.33
CA HIS A 23 16.68 -12.37 1.73
C HIS A 23 16.94 -13.78 2.30
N LEU A 24 16.54 -14.07 3.55
CA LEU A 24 16.72 -15.37 4.17
C LEU A 24 15.64 -16.38 3.75
N SER A 25 14.41 -15.91 3.48
CA SER A 25 13.30 -16.80 3.14
C SER A 25 12.27 -16.16 2.19
N PRO A 26 12.64 -15.83 0.94
CA PRO A 26 11.79 -15.07 0.03
C PRO A 26 10.41 -15.71 -0.17
N GLY A 27 10.36 -17.03 -0.40
CA GLY A 27 9.11 -17.75 -0.64
C GLY A 27 8.15 -17.73 0.56
N ARG A 28 8.67 -17.84 1.79
CA ARG A 28 7.86 -17.80 3.01
C ARG A 28 7.25 -16.41 3.22
N VAL A 29 8.07 -15.37 3.07
CA VAL A 29 7.65 -13.97 3.20
C VAL A 29 6.59 -13.63 2.15
N ILE A 30 6.81 -13.98 0.89
CA ILE A 30 5.82 -13.76 -0.18
C ILE A 30 4.51 -14.49 0.12
N ALA A 31 4.57 -15.75 0.54
CA ALA A 31 3.37 -16.51 0.90
C ALA A 31 2.63 -15.89 2.10
N HIS A 32 3.35 -15.32 3.07
CA HIS A 32 2.76 -14.59 4.19
C HIS A 32 2.03 -13.33 3.72
N ILE A 33 2.71 -12.48 2.95
CA ILE A 33 2.15 -11.23 2.40
C ILE A 33 0.87 -11.53 1.60
N LYS A 34 0.90 -12.54 0.72
CA LYS A 34 -0.28 -12.96 -0.05
C LYS A 34 -1.46 -13.33 0.84
N ARG A 35 -1.24 -14.03 1.96
CA ARG A 35 -2.30 -14.37 2.91
C ARG A 35 -2.84 -13.13 3.64
N GLN A 36 -1.97 -12.19 4.02
CA GLN A 36 -2.40 -10.98 4.71
C GLN A 36 -3.24 -10.07 3.82
N LEU A 37 -2.86 -9.97 2.54
CA LEU A 37 -3.51 -9.12 1.56
C LEU A 37 -4.64 -9.83 0.80
N ALA A 38 -4.96 -11.10 1.07
CA ALA A 38 -5.89 -11.89 0.26
C ALA A 38 -7.30 -11.29 0.08
N LYS A 39 -7.71 -10.33 0.92
CA LYS A 39 -8.99 -9.62 0.85
C LYS A 39 -8.86 -8.12 0.58
N PHE A 40 -7.67 -7.66 0.22
CA PHE A 40 -7.38 -6.26 -0.07
C PHE A 40 -8.28 -5.78 -1.21
N ASN A 41 -8.92 -4.63 -1.02
CA ASN A 41 -9.83 -4.02 -2.00
C ASN A 41 -9.71 -2.49 -1.99
N ASP A 42 -10.62 -1.79 -2.66
CA ASP A 42 -10.57 -0.33 -2.87
C ASP A 42 -10.82 0.51 -1.60
N ASP A 43 -11.28 -0.11 -0.52
CA ASP A 43 -11.48 0.49 0.81
C ASP A 43 -10.28 0.21 1.77
N ASP A 44 -9.20 -0.38 1.26
CA ASP A 44 -7.97 -0.62 2.03
C ASP A 44 -6.83 0.29 1.56
N TRP A 45 -5.96 0.70 2.50
CA TRP A 45 -4.77 1.50 2.19
C TRP A 45 -3.48 0.83 2.66
N LEU A 46 -2.47 0.83 1.78
CA LEU A 46 -1.11 0.47 2.14
C LEU A 46 -0.40 1.64 2.82
N LEU A 47 0.15 1.41 4.00
CA LEU A 47 1.01 2.36 4.70
C LEU A 47 2.48 1.95 4.52
N PRO A 48 3.23 2.56 3.57
CA PRO A 48 4.60 2.16 3.28
C PRO A 48 5.54 2.53 4.44
N MET A 49 6.09 1.50 5.09
CA MET A 49 7.06 1.65 6.18
C MET A 49 7.95 0.42 6.29
N GLY A 50 9.24 0.64 6.58
CA GLY A 50 10.20 -0.43 6.84
C GLY A 50 11.03 -0.80 5.61
N ASP A 51 11.18 -2.11 5.37
CA ASP A 51 12.06 -2.67 4.34
C ASP A 51 11.54 -2.35 2.91
N PRO A 52 12.35 -1.71 2.04
CA PRO A 52 11.94 -1.36 0.67
C PRO A 52 11.53 -2.54 -0.20
N ALA A 53 12.16 -3.70 -0.06
CA ALA A 53 11.82 -4.90 -0.84
C ALA A 53 10.47 -5.48 -0.38
N ILE A 54 10.20 -5.49 0.92
CA ILE A 54 8.88 -5.90 1.45
C ILE A 54 7.80 -4.91 1.01
N ILE A 55 8.08 -3.60 1.07
CA ILE A 55 7.15 -2.57 0.58
C ILE A 55 6.83 -2.82 -0.89
N GLY A 56 7.86 -2.94 -1.76
CA GLY A 56 7.66 -3.16 -3.19
C GLY A 56 6.86 -4.43 -3.51
N VAL A 57 7.18 -5.55 -2.86
CA VAL A 57 6.45 -6.82 -3.02
C VAL A 57 4.99 -6.70 -2.55
N SER A 58 4.74 -5.99 -1.45
CA SER A 58 3.38 -5.79 -0.92
C SER A 58 2.52 -4.98 -1.90
N PHE A 59 3.07 -3.90 -2.47
CA PHE A 59 2.41 -3.10 -3.49
C PHE A 59 2.13 -3.91 -4.77
N ALA A 60 3.10 -4.70 -5.23
CA ALA A 60 2.93 -5.55 -6.40
C ALA A 60 1.82 -6.61 -6.20
N ILE A 61 1.77 -7.25 -5.03
CA ILE A 61 0.74 -8.23 -4.69
C ILE A 61 -0.63 -7.56 -4.58
N ALA A 62 -0.75 -6.44 -3.88
CA ALA A 62 -2.01 -5.71 -3.73
C ALA A 62 -2.58 -5.28 -5.09
N ALA A 63 -1.73 -4.73 -5.97
CA ALA A 63 -2.12 -4.39 -7.33
C ALA A 63 -2.56 -5.63 -8.12
N ASP A 64 -1.82 -6.73 -8.06
CA ASP A 64 -2.15 -7.94 -8.83
C ASP A 64 -3.54 -8.50 -8.47
N ILE A 65 -3.85 -8.57 -7.17
CA ILE A 65 -5.14 -9.11 -6.69
C ILE A 65 -6.30 -8.13 -6.82
N ASN A 66 -6.04 -6.82 -6.85
CA ASN A 66 -7.06 -5.78 -6.97
C ASN A 66 -7.09 -5.15 -8.37
N ASN A 67 -6.78 -5.95 -9.39
CA ASN A 67 -6.86 -5.58 -10.81
C ASN A 67 -6.13 -4.26 -11.17
N GLY A 68 -4.94 -4.07 -10.61
CA GLY A 68 -4.09 -2.91 -10.78
C GLY A 68 -4.44 -1.72 -9.89
N ARG A 69 -5.50 -1.76 -9.09
CA ARG A 69 -5.86 -0.67 -8.17
C ARG A 69 -5.18 -0.82 -6.82
N ILE A 70 -4.62 0.28 -6.34
CA ILE A 70 -4.03 0.35 -4.99
C ILE A 70 -4.38 1.68 -4.33
N GLY A 71 -4.68 1.64 -3.04
CA GLY A 71 -4.68 2.82 -2.16
C GLY A 71 -3.40 2.85 -1.33
N LEU A 72 -2.78 4.02 -1.15
CA LEU A 72 -1.72 4.21 -0.17
C LEU A 72 -1.89 5.47 0.67
N LEU A 73 -1.27 5.49 1.85
CA LEU A 73 -1.18 6.66 2.70
C LEU A 73 0.20 7.30 2.57
N LYS A 74 0.25 8.48 1.96
CA LYS A 74 1.46 9.30 1.84
C LYS A 74 1.55 10.25 3.03
N TRP A 75 2.67 10.22 3.75
CA TRP A 75 2.96 11.19 4.81
C TRP A 75 3.42 12.52 4.22
N ASP A 76 2.70 13.59 4.53
CA ASP A 76 3.16 14.95 4.30
C ASP A 76 4.00 15.45 5.48
N LYS A 77 5.23 15.91 5.20
CA LYS A 77 6.17 16.35 6.25
C LYS A 77 5.88 17.75 6.77
N PHE A 78 5.28 18.62 5.96
CA PHE A 78 4.99 20.00 6.33
C PHE A 78 3.73 20.07 7.20
N GLU A 79 2.67 19.42 6.73
CA GLU A 79 1.38 19.40 7.42
C GLU A 79 1.28 18.32 8.49
N LYS A 80 2.25 17.40 8.52
CA LYS A 80 2.32 16.30 9.48
C LYS A 80 1.04 15.45 9.48
N THR A 81 0.52 15.13 8.29
CA THR A 81 -0.70 14.35 8.11
C THR A 81 -0.55 13.34 6.96
N TYR A 82 -1.40 12.33 6.95
CA TYR A 82 -1.53 11.40 5.82
C TYR A 82 -2.58 11.87 4.82
N TYR A 83 -2.20 11.74 3.56
CA TYR A 83 -3.04 11.87 2.38
C TYR A 83 -3.24 10.50 1.74
N GLU A 84 -4.48 10.20 1.36
CA GLU A 84 -4.72 9.06 0.47
C GLU A 84 -4.22 9.38 -0.93
N VAL A 85 -3.69 8.35 -1.57
CA VAL A 85 -3.37 8.36 -3.00
C VAL A 85 -3.91 7.06 -3.57
N LYS A 86 -4.77 7.17 -4.56
CA LYS A 86 -5.28 6.03 -5.33
C LYS A 86 -4.49 5.94 -6.63
N ILE A 87 -4.10 4.73 -7.01
CA ILE A 87 -3.28 4.49 -8.21
C ILE A 87 -3.87 3.30 -8.97
N GLN A 88 -3.95 3.44 -10.29
CA GLN A 88 -4.22 2.35 -11.24
C GLN A 88 -2.91 2.04 -11.99
N VAL A 89 -2.28 0.89 -11.71
CA VAL A 89 -1.01 0.48 -12.35
C VAL A 89 -1.21 -0.36 -13.61
N ARG A 90 -2.42 -0.87 -13.85
CA ARG A 90 -2.80 -1.55 -15.11
C ARG A 90 -3.69 -0.62 -15.94
N GLY A 91 -3.27 -0.22 -17.14
CA GLY A 91 -4.08 0.64 -18.01
C GLY A 91 -3.24 1.54 -18.90
N GLY A 92 -3.85 2.08 -19.94
CA GLY A 92 -3.28 3.19 -20.73
C GLY A 92 -3.72 4.54 -20.16
N ILE A 93 -3.23 5.64 -20.73
CA ILE A 93 -3.52 7.04 -20.30
C ILE A 93 -5.04 7.36 -20.21
N GLY A 94 -5.93 6.50 -20.72
CA GLY A 94 -7.39 6.68 -20.68
C GLY A 94 -8.12 6.18 -19.44
N ASP A 95 -7.47 5.48 -18.50
CA ASP A 95 -8.13 4.90 -17.31
C ASP A 95 -7.94 5.76 -16.04
N ILE A 96 -7.22 6.89 -16.13
CA ILE A 96 -7.22 7.91 -15.09
C ILE A 96 -8.51 8.74 -15.23
N ASN A 97 -9.37 8.71 -14.21
CA ASN A 97 -10.57 9.53 -14.22
C ASN A 97 -10.16 11.01 -14.27
N PRO A 98 -10.56 11.80 -15.29
CA PRO A 98 -10.13 13.20 -15.47
C PRO A 98 -10.51 14.15 -14.32
N ASP A 99 -11.28 13.67 -13.33
CA ASP A 99 -11.62 14.42 -12.13
C ASP A 99 -10.47 14.50 -11.09
N GLU A 100 -9.46 13.62 -11.15
CA GLU A 100 -8.31 13.64 -10.22
C GLU A 100 -7.24 14.68 -10.59
N GLU A 101 -7.21 15.18 -11.83
CA GLU A 101 -6.21 16.15 -12.30
C GLU A 101 -6.49 17.60 -11.81
N LYS A 102 -7.66 17.85 -11.22
CA LYS A 102 -8.09 19.20 -10.77
C LYS A 102 -7.78 19.53 -9.31
N ARG A 103 -7.01 18.69 -8.61
CA ARG A 103 -6.65 18.92 -7.19
C ARG A 103 -5.14 19.00 -7.00
N VAL A 104 -4.50 19.96 -7.66
CA VAL A 104 -3.14 20.43 -7.34
C VAL A 104 -3.11 21.95 -7.39
#